data_AF-A0A8J4M4X0-F1
#
_entry.id   AF-A0A8J4M4X0-F1
#
_cell.length_a   1.000
_cell.length_b   1.000
_cell.length_c   1.000
_cell.angle_alpha   90.00
_cell.angle_beta   90.00
_cell.angle_gamma   90.00
#
_symmetry.space_group_name_H-M   'P 1'
#
loop_
_entity.id
_entity.type
_entity.pdbx_description
1 polymer ?
#
loop_
_entity_poly.entity_id
_entity_poly.type
_entity_poly.pdbx_seq_one_letter_code
_entity_poly.pdbx_strand_id
1 'polypeptide(L)'
;MMPNTRATGLLALLLAFPLTAPGIAWGQSSAAPPAPQSPAPARADAPPAPLSPAQIALFETPHLQNIDHPETLLYHFVRQGPDGFADQVGEQIKLIHPDGGKYVMFNFLSGPRHVFYPALDGFHGNPLVMVFLEHDVNEMRDATGIAAAYYRNHIRAAFIDKASVSPVSITLAGRTIAAREITLRPFTNDDRFTHLPQIRGKTYRFVVSPEVPGGVYEMAAEEAADPAAGAPAFIETMTFDKAEATPAIAPAGEAKP
;
A
#
# COMPACT_ATOMS: atom_id res chain seq x y z
N MET A 1 -8.32 4.75 -47.67
CA MET A 1 -7.05 5.37 -48.12
C MET A 1 -6.32 5.86 -46.88
N MET A 2 -5.29 5.13 -46.44
CA MET A 2 -4.32 5.56 -45.42
C MET A 2 -3.32 6.56 -46.08
N PRO A 3 -2.49 7.37 -45.35
CA PRO A 3 -1.67 6.85 -44.24
C PRO A 3 -1.29 7.78 -43.08
N ASN A 4 -0.70 7.06 -42.12
CA ASN A 4 0.11 7.38 -40.96
C ASN A 4 1.41 8.16 -41.31
N THR A 5 1.90 9.02 -40.40
CA THR A 5 3.31 9.47 -40.42
C THR A 5 3.90 9.45 -39.00
N ARG A 6 4.88 8.58 -38.80
CA ARG A 6 5.89 8.67 -37.74
C ARG A 6 7.14 9.37 -38.30
N ALA A 7 7.85 10.13 -37.47
CA ALA A 7 9.23 9.83 -37.06
C ALA A 7 10.14 11.07 -36.83
N THR A 8 11.04 10.87 -35.85
CA THR A 8 12.44 11.33 -35.78
C THR A 8 12.74 12.67 -35.12
N GLY A 9 13.54 12.60 -34.05
CA GLY A 9 14.35 13.69 -33.51
C GLY A 9 15.60 13.11 -32.84
N LEU A 10 16.69 13.03 -33.60
CA LEU A 10 18.04 12.69 -33.15
C LEU A 10 18.78 14.00 -32.89
N LEU A 11 19.49 14.16 -31.77
CA LEU A 11 20.46 15.25 -31.61
C LEU A 11 21.74 14.71 -30.98
N ALA A 12 22.81 14.73 -31.78
CA ALA A 12 24.18 14.52 -31.37
C ALA A 12 24.82 15.87 -31.02
N LEU A 13 25.68 15.91 -30.00
CA LEU A 13 26.61 17.02 -29.81
C LEU A 13 27.99 16.47 -29.42
N LEU A 14 28.95 16.71 -30.32
CA LEU A 14 30.39 16.57 -30.15
C LEU A 14 30.94 17.68 -29.25
N LEU A 15 31.92 17.37 -28.40
CA LEU A 15 32.91 18.34 -27.94
C LEU A 15 34.32 17.74 -27.95
N ALA A 16 35.25 18.55 -28.44
CA ALA A 16 36.61 18.22 -28.82
C ALA A 16 37.65 18.54 -27.72
N PHE A 17 38.75 17.78 -27.79
CA PHE A 17 40.05 17.88 -27.08
C PHE A 17 40.82 19.18 -27.45
N PRO A 18 41.91 19.62 -26.74
CA PRO A 18 43.09 18.79 -26.42
C PRO A 18 43.86 19.08 -25.10
N LEU A 19 44.75 18.16 -24.73
CA LEU A 19 45.83 18.38 -23.76
C LEU A 19 47.16 17.87 -24.35
N THR A 20 48.19 18.71 -24.26
CA THR A 20 49.56 18.45 -24.69
C THR A 20 50.45 18.28 -23.46
N ALA A 21 51.20 17.17 -23.37
CA ALA A 21 52.50 17.11 -22.67
C ALA A 21 53.30 15.87 -23.14
N PRO A 22 54.65 15.93 -23.16
CA PRO A 22 55.48 14.95 -23.87
C PRO A 22 56.13 13.90 -22.95
N GLY A 23 56.37 12.73 -23.55
CA GLY A 23 57.66 12.03 -23.50
C GLY A 23 58.03 11.27 -22.23
N ILE A 24 57.74 9.96 -22.20
CA ILE A 24 58.66 8.93 -21.69
C ILE A 24 58.51 7.67 -22.55
N ALA A 25 59.60 7.25 -23.17
CA ALA A 25 59.71 6.03 -23.95
C ALA A 25 59.91 4.81 -23.02
N TRP A 26 59.03 3.81 -23.11
CA TRP A 26 59.23 2.48 -22.53
C TRP A 26 58.86 1.40 -23.54
N GLY A 27 59.80 0.48 -23.74
CA GLY A 27 59.70 -0.89 -24.25
C GLY A 27 58.54 -1.26 -25.17
N GLN A 28 58.85 -1.51 -26.44
CA GLN A 28 58.02 -2.27 -27.35
C GLN A 28 57.93 -3.73 -26.88
N SER A 29 56.88 -4.07 -26.13
CA SER A 29 56.42 -5.45 -25.99
C SER A 29 55.25 -5.64 -26.94
N SER A 30 55.51 -6.28 -28.07
CA SER A 30 54.48 -6.69 -29.02
C SER A 30 53.78 -7.93 -28.48
N ALA A 31 52.83 -7.73 -27.57
CA ALA A 31 51.84 -8.72 -27.20
C ALA A 31 50.54 -8.36 -27.94
N ALA A 32 50.04 -9.31 -28.74
CA ALA A 32 48.77 -9.16 -29.44
C ALA A 32 47.64 -8.78 -28.45
N PRO A 33 46.71 -7.88 -28.82
CA PRO A 33 45.59 -7.55 -27.94
C PRO A 33 44.79 -8.82 -27.62
N PRO A 34 44.39 -9.04 -26.35
CA PRO A 34 43.45 -10.11 -26.05
C PRO A 34 42.18 -9.89 -26.87
N ALA A 35 41.71 -10.95 -27.53
CA ALA A 35 40.47 -10.91 -28.28
C ALA A 35 39.34 -10.34 -27.40
N PRO A 36 38.44 -9.51 -27.95
CA PRO A 36 37.29 -9.02 -27.21
C PRO A 36 36.51 -10.22 -26.66
N GLN A 37 36.51 -10.37 -25.33
CA GLN A 37 35.68 -11.36 -24.67
C GLN A 37 34.24 -10.97 -24.96
N SER A 38 33.49 -11.88 -25.60
CA SER A 38 32.05 -11.68 -25.81
C SER A 38 31.40 -11.40 -24.44
N PRO A 39 30.55 -10.36 -24.32
CA PRO A 39 29.84 -10.13 -23.07
C PRO A 39 29.07 -11.39 -22.70
N ALA A 40 29.23 -11.84 -21.45
CA ALA A 40 28.43 -12.91 -20.89
C ALA A 40 26.94 -12.60 -21.15
N PRO A 41 26.12 -13.60 -21.53
CA PRO A 41 24.71 -13.35 -21.79
C PRO A 41 24.10 -12.68 -20.56
N ALA A 42 23.50 -11.51 -20.77
CA ALA A 42 22.65 -10.87 -19.79
C ALA A 42 21.69 -11.94 -19.26
N ARG A 43 21.72 -12.16 -17.94
CA ARG A 43 20.81 -13.10 -17.28
C ARG A 43 19.40 -12.62 -17.62
N ALA A 44 18.70 -13.37 -18.47
CA ALA A 44 17.33 -13.06 -18.82
C ALA A 44 16.54 -12.91 -17.51
N ASP A 45 15.93 -11.75 -17.31
CA ASP A 45 15.06 -11.49 -16.18
C ASP A 45 14.00 -12.60 -16.16
N ALA A 46 14.04 -13.42 -15.10
CA ALA A 46 13.01 -14.43 -14.90
C ALA A 46 11.65 -13.74 -14.87
N PRO A 47 10.59 -14.34 -15.44
CA PRO A 47 9.26 -13.75 -15.36
C PRO A 47 8.91 -13.48 -13.88
N PRO A 48 8.27 -12.33 -13.58
CA PRO A 48 7.91 -11.99 -12.21
C PRO A 48 7.09 -13.13 -11.60
N ALA A 49 7.42 -13.49 -10.36
CA ALA A 49 6.70 -14.54 -9.65
C ALA A 49 5.19 -14.22 -9.62
N PRO A 50 4.32 -15.24 -9.73
CA PRO A 50 2.89 -15.02 -9.63
C PRO A 50 2.54 -14.42 -8.26
N LEU A 51 1.51 -13.56 -8.22
CA LEU A 51 1.04 -12.93 -6.99
C LEU A 51 0.52 -13.98 -5.99
N SER A 52 0.70 -13.72 -4.70
CA SER A 52 0.19 -14.59 -3.65
C SER A 52 -1.35 -14.50 -3.56
N PRO A 53 -2.03 -15.52 -3.00
CA PRO A 53 -3.48 -15.46 -2.77
C PRO A 53 -3.91 -14.26 -1.92
N ALA A 54 -3.06 -13.81 -0.99
CA ALA A 54 -3.32 -12.64 -0.16
C ALA A 54 -3.21 -11.33 -0.96
N GLN A 55 -2.19 -11.21 -1.82
CA GLN A 55 -2.05 -10.05 -2.70
C GLN A 55 -3.24 -9.92 -3.64
N ILE A 56 -3.68 -11.04 -4.23
CA ILE A 56 -4.85 -11.06 -5.10
C ILE A 56 -6.10 -10.64 -4.32
N ALA A 57 -6.29 -11.19 -3.12
CA ALA A 57 -7.49 -10.95 -2.31
C ALA A 57 -7.63 -9.51 -1.80
N LEU A 58 -6.53 -8.77 -1.60
CA LEU A 58 -6.56 -7.41 -1.02
C LEU A 58 -6.24 -6.29 -2.01
N PHE A 59 -5.42 -6.54 -3.04
CA PHE A 59 -4.88 -5.48 -3.89
C PHE A 59 -5.27 -5.60 -5.36
N GLU A 60 -5.49 -6.82 -5.88
CA GLU A 60 -5.92 -7.02 -7.27
C GLU A 60 -7.44 -7.19 -7.42
N THR A 61 -8.13 -7.53 -6.33
CA THR A 61 -9.58 -7.67 -6.35
C THR A 61 -10.21 -6.28 -6.52
N PRO A 62 -11.13 -6.09 -7.49
CA PRO A 62 -11.80 -4.80 -7.71
C PRO A 62 -12.88 -4.55 -6.63
N HIS A 63 -12.46 -4.30 -5.40
CA HIS A 63 -13.33 -4.17 -4.24
C HIS A 63 -14.40 -3.07 -4.37
N LEU A 64 -14.15 -2.01 -5.16
CA LEU A 64 -15.11 -0.93 -5.39
C LEU A 64 -16.07 -1.19 -6.56
N GLN A 65 -16.06 -2.39 -7.15
CA GLN A 65 -16.92 -2.73 -8.29
C GLN A 65 -18.42 -2.71 -7.93
N ASN A 66 -18.78 -2.91 -6.66
CA ASN A 66 -20.16 -2.89 -6.18
C ASN A 66 -20.65 -1.50 -5.78
N ILE A 67 -19.86 -0.45 -6.05
CA ILE A 67 -20.20 0.96 -5.85
C ILE A 67 -20.61 1.56 -7.19
N ASP A 68 -21.90 1.88 -7.35
CA ASP A 68 -22.50 2.36 -8.61
C ASP A 68 -22.97 3.82 -8.56
N HIS A 69 -22.90 4.47 -7.40
CA HIS A 69 -23.17 5.89 -7.20
C HIS A 69 -22.19 6.51 -6.17
N PRO A 70 -22.03 7.84 -6.15
CA PRO A 70 -21.24 8.51 -5.12
C PRO A 70 -21.80 8.28 -3.71
N GLU A 71 -21.01 7.63 -2.87
CA GLU A 71 -21.37 7.28 -1.50
C GLU A 71 -20.14 7.34 -0.57
N THR A 72 -20.39 7.36 0.73
CA THR A 72 -19.38 7.34 1.77
C THR A 72 -19.50 6.02 2.52
N LEU A 73 -18.43 5.25 2.52
CA LEU A 73 -18.29 4.04 3.31
C LEU A 73 -17.77 4.44 4.68
N LEU A 74 -18.58 4.21 5.71
CA LEU A 74 -18.26 4.54 7.10
C LEU A 74 -17.75 3.31 7.83
N TYR A 75 -16.65 3.51 8.55
CA TYR A 75 -16.01 2.52 9.37
C TYR A 75 -15.92 3.02 10.81
N HIS A 76 -16.18 2.13 11.75
CA HIS A 76 -15.95 2.38 13.17
C HIS A 76 -14.50 2.00 13.51
N PHE A 77 -13.76 2.96 14.02
CA PHE A 77 -12.36 2.79 14.43
C PHE A 77 -12.30 2.65 15.95
N VAL A 78 -11.59 1.64 16.44
CA VAL A 78 -11.35 1.43 17.87
C VAL A 78 -9.88 1.16 18.09
N ARG A 79 -9.29 1.92 19.02
CA ARG A 79 -7.99 1.65 19.61
C ARG A 79 -8.19 1.16 21.04
N GLN A 80 -7.63 0.00 21.35
CA GLN A 80 -7.56 -0.57 22.69
C GLN A 80 -6.12 -0.56 23.19
N GLY A 81 -5.96 -0.39 24.50
CA GLY A 81 -4.68 -0.20 25.16
C GLY A 81 -4.67 1.08 26.00
N PRO A 82 -3.49 1.53 26.47
CA PRO A 82 -3.34 2.85 27.07
C PRO A 82 -3.86 3.92 26.12
N ASP A 83 -4.63 4.88 26.66
CA ASP A 83 -5.24 5.96 25.88
C ASP A 83 -6.19 5.50 24.76
N GLY A 84 -6.78 4.30 24.93
CA GLY A 84 -7.77 3.76 24.00
C GLY A 84 -8.93 4.71 23.72
N PHE A 85 -9.41 4.70 22.49
CA PHE A 85 -10.48 5.58 22.02
C PHE A 85 -11.28 4.91 20.90
N ALA A 86 -12.46 5.47 20.62
CA ALA A 86 -13.25 5.13 19.46
C ALA A 86 -13.44 6.38 18.59
N ASP A 87 -13.47 6.19 17.28
CA ASP A 87 -13.64 7.25 16.28
C ASP A 87 -14.29 6.69 15.02
N GLN A 88 -14.41 7.52 13.99
CA GLN A 88 -14.92 7.11 12.68
C GLN A 88 -13.92 7.39 11.57
N VAL A 89 -13.97 6.57 10.54
CA VAL A 89 -13.25 6.76 9.28
C VAL A 89 -14.26 6.72 8.14
N GLY A 90 -14.17 7.70 7.24
CA GLY A 90 -15.00 7.79 6.05
C GLY A 90 -14.17 7.67 4.78
N GLU A 91 -14.46 6.66 3.96
CA GLU A 91 -13.98 6.54 2.59
C GLU A 91 -15.05 7.12 1.66
N GLN A 92 -14.77 8.28 1.07
CA GLN A 92 -15.74 9.05 0.29
C GLN A 92 -15.50 8.85 -1.20
N ILE A 93 -16.38 8.12 -1.86
CA ILE A 93 -16.40 7.99 -3.32
C ILE A 93 -17.14 9.19 -3.90
N LYS A 94 -16.42 10.08 -4.59
CA LYS A 94 -17.01 11.31 -5.16
C LYS A 94 -17.38 11.19 -6.64
N LEU A 95 -16.61 10.41 -7.39
CA LEU A 95 -16.78 10.23 -8.83
C LEU A 95 -16.57 8.77 -9.21
N ILE A 96 -17.35 8.34 -10.19
CA ILE A 96 -17.21 7.05 -10.86
C ILE A 96 -16.85 7.35 -12.31
N HIS A 97 -15.70 6.85 -12.74
CA HIS A 97 -15.22 7.00 -14.10
C HIS A 97 -15.92 6.02 -15.04
N PRO A 98 -15.95 6.30 -16.37
CA PRO A 98 -16.53 5.40 -17.35
C PRO A 98 -15.90 4.00 -17.41
N ASP A 99 -14.63 3.86 -17.01
CA ASP A 99 -13.92 2.58 -16.93
C ASP A 99 -14.21 1.81 -15.62
N GLY A 100 -15.02 2.38 -14.72
CA GLY A 100 -15.35 1.82 -13.42
C GLY A 100 -14.38 2.19 -12.29
N GLY A 101 -13.28 2.90 -12.60
CA GLY A 101 -12.40 3.47 -11.59
C GLY A 101 -13.10 4.53 -10.74
N LYS A 102 -12.63 4.73 -9.52
CA LYS A 102 -13.24 5.63 -8.54
C LYS A 102 -12.30 6.74 -8.12
N TYR A 103 -12.84 7.94 -7.93
CA TYR A 103 -12.17 9.02 -7.21
C TYR A 103 -12.57 8.96 -5.74
N VAL A 104 -11.59 8.73 -4.88
CA VAL A 104 -11.76 8.43 -3.45
C VAL A 104 -11.05 9.49 -2.60
N MET A 105 -11.77 10.02 -1.60
CA MET A 105 -11.22 10.89 -0.57
C MET A 105 -11.37 10.24 0.81
N PHE A 106 -10.56 10.66 1.78
CA PHE A 106 -10.60 10.10 3.13
C PHE A 106 -10.93 11.18 4.16
N ASN A 107 -11.76 10.82 5.13
CA ASN A 107 -11.87 11.50 6.41
C ASN A 107 -11.41 10.52 7.48
N PHE A 108 -10.13 10.60 7.87
CA PHE A 108 -9.49 9.58 8.70
C PHE A 108 -9.33 10.10 10.14
N LEU A 109 -10.14 9.56 11.06
CA LEU A 109 -10.26 10.01 12.46
C LEU A 109 -10.78 11.46 12.58
N SER A 110 -11.13 11.90 13.78
CA SER A 110 -11.77 13.19 14.02
C SER A 110 -11.03 14.08 15.02
N GLY A 111 -11.36 15.38 14.99
CA GLY A 111 -10.86 16.37 15.94
C GLY A 111 -9.32 16.41 15.97
N PRO A 112 -8.69 16.39 17.15
CA PRO A 112 -7.23 16.41 17.28
C PRO A 112 -6.51 15.19 16.68
N ARG A 113 -7.23 14.10 16.41
CA ARG A 113 -6.67 12.86 15.85
C ARG A 113 -6.79 12.78 14.33
N HIS A 114 -7.45 13.74 13.70
CA HIS A 114 -7.67 13.74 12.26
C HIS A 114 -6.34 13.70 11.49
N VAL A 115 -6.19 12.72 10.60
CA VAL A 115 -5.03 12.53 9.74
C VAL A 115 -5.43 12.81 8.29
N PHE A 116 -4.66 13.66 7.62
CA PHE A 116 -4.88 13.94 6.20
C PHE A 116 -4.22 12.87 5.33
N TYR A 117 -5.01 12.27 4.44
CA TYR A 117 -4.54 11.46 3.33
C TYR A 117 -4.99 12.08 2.00
N PRO A 118 -4.12 12.12 0.98
CA PRO A 118 -4.47 12.68 -0.32
C PRO A 118 -5.57 11.86 -0.99
N ALA A 119 -6.38 12.53 -1.81
CA ALA A 119 -7.34 11.85 -2.65
C ALA A 119 -6.63 10.96 -3.70
N LEU A 120 -7.31 9.89 -4.08
CA LEU A 120 -6.82 8.90 -5.02
C LEU A 120 -7.78 8.77 -6.19
N ASP A 121 -7.25 8.64 -7.41
CA ASP A 121 -8.03 8.66 -8.64
C ASP A 121 -7.82 7.41 -9.48
N GLY A 122 -8.88 6.96 -10.16
CA GLY A 122 -8.85 5.76 -11.00
C GLY A 122 -8.70 4.43 -10.25
N PHE A 123 -9.11 4.35 -8.97
CA PHE A 123 -8.94 3.14 -8.18
C PHE A 123 -10.08 2.14 -8.39
N HIS A 124 -9.73 0.85 -8.55
CA HIS A 124 -10.67 -0.26 -8.64
C HIS A 124 -10.74 -1.10 -7.34
N GLY A 125 -9.60 -1.30 -6.68
CA GLY A 125 -9.52 -1.87 -5.33
C GLY A 125 -9.89 -0.83 -4.27
N ASN A 126 -9.99 -1.26 -3.00
CA ASN A 126 -10.29 -0.37 -1.89
C ASN A 126 -8.97 0.24 -1.36
N PRO A 127 -8.69 1.54 -1.60
CA PRO A 127 -7.46 2.18 -1.14
C PRO A 127 -7.37 2.34 0.38
N LEU A 128 -8.46 2.22 1.13
CA LEU A 128 -8.46 2.32 2.59
C LEU A 128 -7.55 1.26 3.23
N VAL A 129 -7.37 0.09 2.60
CA VAL A 129 -6.40 -0.94 3.04
C VAL A 129 -4.99 -0.37 3.08
N MET A 130 -4.59 0.40 2.05
CA MET A 130 -3.28 1.04 2.00
C MET A 130 -3.15 2.16 3.02
N VAL A 131 -4.22 2.96 3.18
CA VAL A 131 -4.26 4.06 4.16
C VAL A 131 -4.13 3.53 5.59
N PHE A 132 -4.82 2.44 5.92
CA PHE A 132 -4.72 1.77 7.22
C PHE A 132 -3.30 1.29 7.52
N LEU A 133 -2.68 0.57 6.57
CA LEU A 133 -1.30 0.12 6.72
C LEU A 133 -0.31 1.28 6.86
N GLU A 134 -0.53 2.36 6.11
CA GLU A 134 0.31 3.56 6.17
C GLU A 134 0.14 4.32 7.49
N HIS A 135 -1.06 4.35 8.06
CA HIS A 135 -1.30 4.89 9.41
C HIS A 135 -0.41 4.19 10.44
N ASP A 136 -0.53 2.87 10.53
CA ASP A 136 0.21 2.04 11.48
C ASP A 136 1.74 2.10 11.25
N VAL A 137 2.19 2.17 9.99
CA VAL A 137 3.61 2.39 9.64
C VAL A 137 4.12 3.73 10.18
N ASN A 138 3.32 4.80 10.10
CA ASN A 138 3.71 6.10 10.62
C ASN A 138 3.75 6.10 12.15
N GLU A 139 2.81 5.42 12.81
CA GLU A 139 2.85 5.26 14.27
C GLU A 139 4.09 4.49 14.72
N MET A 140 4.42 3.37 14.08
CA MET A 140 5.64 2.62 14.38
C MET A 140 6.91 3.44 14.12
N ARG A 141 6.94 4.23 13.04
CA ARG A 141 8.04 5.17 12.77
C ARG A 141 8.19 6.18 13.91
N ASP A 142 7.09 6.79 14.32
CA ASP A 142 7.12 7.86 15.33
C ASP A 142 7.47 7.31 16.72
N ALA A 143 7.03 6.09 17.04
CA ALA A 143 7.35 5.40 18.29
C ALA A 143 8.82 4.92 18.38
N THR A 144 9.42 4.50 17.27
CA THR A 144 10.74 3.84 17.28
C THR A 144 11.88 4.66 16.66
N GLY A 145 11.55 5.68 15.86
CA GLY A 145 12.50 6.41 15.01
C GLY A 145 13.01 5.62 13.79
N ILE A 146 12.50 4.41 13.52
CA ILE A 146 12.90 3.60 12.36
C ILE A 146 12.21 4.13 11.10
N ALA A 147 12.94 4.22 9.99
CA ALA A 147 12.39 4.73 8.74
C ALA A 147 11.17 3.93 8.25
N ALA A 148 10.10 4.63 7.87
CA ALA A 148 8.85 4.04 7.37
C ALA A 148 9.05 3.02 6.22
N ALA A 149 10.03 3.26 5.34
CA ALA A 149 10.37 2.34 4.25
C ALA A 149 10.76 0.93 4.75
N TYR A 150 11.36 0.83 5.94
CA TYR A 150 11.71 -0.44 6.57
C TYR A 150 10.46 -1.28 6.84
N TYR A 151 9.46 -0.68 7.50
CA TYR A 151 8.18 -1.33 7.81
C TYR A 151 7.42 -1.70 6.54
N ARG A 152 7.30 -0.78 5.58
CA ARG A 152 6.63 -1.03 4.30
C ARG A 152 7.23 -2.23 3.56
N ASN A 153 8.55 -2.36 3.55
CA ASN A 153 9.22 -3.48 2.89
C ASN A 153 8.93 -4.82 3.57
N HIS A 154 8.91 -4.86 4.90
CA HIS A 154 8.58 -6.08 5.65
C HIS A 154 7.11 -6.47 5.50
N ILE A 155 6.20 -5.50 5.53
CA ILE A 155 4.76 -5.74 5.30
C ILE A 155 4.55 -6.26 3.88
N ARG A 156 5.15 -5.64 2.86
CA ARG A 156 5.08 -6.10 1.47
C ARG A 156 5.61 -7.52 1.30
N ALA A 157 6.78 -7.81 1.88
CA ALA A 157 7.36 -9.15 1.83
C ALA A 157 6.43 -10.17 2.49
N ALA A 158 5.86 -9.84 3.65
CA ALA A 158 4.97 -10.73 4.39
C ALA A 158 3.66 -11.05 3.64
N PHE A 159 3.14 -10.14 2.82
CA PHE A 159 2.03 -10.47 1.92
C PHE A 159 2.40 -11.52 0.86
N ILE A 160 3.67 -11.62 0.48
CA ILE A 160 4.14 -12.57 -0.53
C ILE A 160 4.32 -13.97 0.09
N ASP A 161 4.99 -14.06 1.24
CA ASP A 161 5.51 -15.33 1.76
C ASP A 161 4.97 -15.78 3.13
N LYS A 162 4.34 -14.88 3.90
CA LYS A 162 3.90 -15.14 5.30
C LYS A 162 2.40 -15.00 5.51
N ALA A 163 1.65 -14.56 4.51
CA ALA A 163 0.22 -14.36 4.64
C ALA A 163 -0.54 -15.69 4.52
N SER A 164 -1.50 -15.90 5.42
CA SER A 164 -2.48 -16.98 5.30
C SER A 164 -3.82 -16.40 4.83
N VAL A 165 -4.58 -17.22 4.10
CA VAL A 165 -5.94 -16.87 3.69
C VAL A 165 -6.88 -18.01 4.05
N SER A 166 -7.91 -17.72 4.83
CA SER A 166 -8.90 -18.69 5.33
C SER A 166 -10.32 -18.22 5.02
N PRO A 167 -11.26 -19.15 4.73
CA PRO A 167 -12.67 -18.80 4.65
C PRO A 167 -13.22 -18.56 6.07
N VAL A 168 -14.02 -17.51 6.23
CA VAL A 168 -14.70 -17.16 7.48
C VAL A 168 -16.15 -16.74 7.18
N SER A 169 -16.96 -16.61 8.21
CA SER A 169 -18.31 -16.05 8.12
C SER A 169 -18.40 -14.80 8.99
N ILE A 170 -19.00 -13.75 8.45
CA ILE A 170 -19.24 -12.48 9.17
C ILE A 170 -20.73 -12.21 9.24
N THR A 171 -21.15 -11.35 10.17
CA THR A 171 -22.53 -10.90 10.28
C THR A 171 -22.63 -9.45 9.84
N LEU A 172 -23.37 -9.18 8.77
CA LEU A 172 -23.61 -7.84 8.26
C LEU A 172 -25.12 -7.57 8.21
N ALA A 173 -25.56 -6.52 8.91
CA ALA A 173 -26.99 -6.16 9.01
C ALA A 173 -27.90 -7.35 9.40
N GLY A 174 -27.44 -8.19 10.34
CA GLY A 174 -28.17 -9.37 10.81
C GLY A 174 -28.13 -10.59 9.87
N ARG A 175 -27.44 -10.52 8.73
CA ARG A 175 -27.25 -11.65 7.80
C ARG A 175 -25.84 -12.22 7.94
N THR A 176 -25.73 -13.55 7.95
CA THR A 176 -24.44 -14.24 7.84
C THR A 176 -24.02 -14.29 6.38
N ILE A 177 -22.83 -13.77 6.08
CA ILE A 177 -22.28 -13.74 4.72
C ILE A 177 -20.89 -14.40 4.69
N ALA A 178 -20.54 -14.96 3.53
CA ALA A 178 -19.24 -15.57 3.33
C ALA A 178 -18.15 -14.49 3.19
N ALA A 179 -17.01 -14.72 3.81
CA ALA A 179 -15.88 -13.81 3.77
C ALA A 179 -14.54 -14.58 3.73
N ARG A 180 -13.47 -13.84 3.46
CA ARG A 180 -12.10 -14.35 3.52
C ARG A 180 -11.34 -13.53 4.55
N GLU A 181 -10.67 -14.22 5.46
CA GLU A 181 -9.73 -13.63 6.38
C GLU A 181 -8.32 -13.78 5.84
N ILE A 182 -7.54 -12.72 5.90
CA ILE A 182 -6.12 -12.68 5.56
C ILE A 182 -5.36 -12.28 6.81
N THR A 183 -4.39 -13.09 7.24
CA THR A 183 -3.54 -12.75 8.39
C THR A 183 -2.07 -12.80 8.01
N LEU A 184 -1.26 -11.93 8.61
CA LEU A 184 0.19 -11.96 8.44
C LEU A 184 0.93 -11.41 9.66
N ARG A 185 2.17 -11.85 9.84
CA ARG A 185 3.10 -11.37 10.87
C ARG A 185 4.42 -10.94 10.24
N PRO A 186 4.60 -9.64 9.95
CA PRO A 186 5.74 -9.21 9.14
C PRO A 186 7.09 -9.39 9.84
N PHE A 187 7.10 -9.26 11.18
CA PHE A 187 8.32 -9.05 11.96
C PHE A 187 8.76 -10.25 12.82
N THR A 188 8.10 -11.41 12.75
CA THR A 188 8.34 -12.54 13.68
C THR A 188 9.81 -13.00 13.77
N ASN A 189 10.56 -12.91 12.67
CA ASN A 189 11.97 -13.32 12.59
C ASN A 189 12.92 -12.16 12.29
N ASP A 190 12.52 -10.94 12.65
CA ASP A 190 13.35 -9.77 12.45
C ASP A 190 14.18 -9.47 13.72
N ASP A 191 15.49 -9.68 13.61
CA ASP A 191 16.45 -9.47 14.69
C ASP A 191 16.46 -8.03 15.20
N ARG A 192 16.04 -7.06 14.38
CA ARG A 192 15.92 -5.64 14.78
C ARG A 192 14.92 -5.44 15.92
N PHE A 193 13.93 -6.32 16.03
CA PHE A 193 12.89 -6.25 17.07
C PHE A 193 13.13 -7.25 18.21
N THR A 194 14.35 -7.78 18.36
CA THR A 194 14.71 -8.66 19.50
C THR A 194 14.40 -8.01 20.85
N HIS A 195 14.59 -6.70 20.96
CA HIS A 195 14.30 -5.91 22.18
C HIS A 195 12.94 -5.19 22.13
N LEU A 196 12.13 -5.44 21.09
CA LEU A 196 10.80 -4.86 20.89
C LEU A 196 9.80 -6.00 20.59
N PRO A 197 9.53 -6.88 21.57
CA PRO A 197 8.75 -8.10 21.36
C PRO A 197 7.32 -7.83 20.87
N GLN A 198 6.73 -6.70 21.24
CA GLN A 198 5.40 -6.27 20.77
C GLN A 198 5.38 -6.07 19.25
N ILE A 199 6.33 -5.29 18.70
CA ILE A 199 6.47 -5.09 17.25
C ILE A 199 6.86 -6.40 16.57
N ARG A 200 7.77 -7.18 17.16
CA ARG A 200 8.17 -8.50 16.62
C ARG A 200 6.97 -9.45 16.49
N GLY A 201 6.07 -9.41 17.46
CA GLY A 201 4.83 -10.20 17.51
C GLY A 201 3.67 -9.60 16.74
N LYS A 202 3.84 -8.44 16.10
CA LYS A 202 2.74 -7.70 15.47
C LYS A 202 2.05 -8.54 14.40
N THR A 203 0.73 -8.54 14.46
CA THR A 203 -0.15 -9.28 13.55
C THR A 203 -1.09 -8.31 12.85
N TYR A 204 -1.29 -8.51 11.54
CA TYR A 204 -2.37 -7.87 10.82
C TYR A 204 -3.44 -8.89 10.45
N ARG A 205 -4.70 -8.45 10.46
CA ARG A 205 -5.86 -9.23 10.04
C ARG A 205 -6.76 -8.38 9.16
N PHE A 206 -7.17 -8.93 8.03
CA PHE A 206 -8.07 -8.31 7.08
C PHE A 206 -9.22 -9.26 6.79
N VAL A 207 -10.45 -8.76 6.81
CA VAL A 207 -11.63 -9.54 6.45
C VAL A 207 -12.31 -8.85 5.28
N VAL A 208 -12.42 -9.58 4.16
CA VAL A 208 -12.98 -9.07 2.91
C VAL A 208 -14.14 -9.94 2.43
N SER A 209 -15.14 -9.32 1.82
CA SER A 209 -16.28 -10.01 1.20
C SER A 209 -16.84 -9.16 0.05
N PRO A 210 -17.18 -9.76 -1.10
CA PRO A 210 -17.83 -9.04 -2.20
C PRO A 210 -19.25 -8.54 -1.85
N GLU A 211 -19.86 -9.06 -0.78
CA GLU A 211 -21.17 -8.63 -0.29
C GLU A 211 -21.12 -7.37 0.59
N VAL A 212 -19.91 -6.92 0.97
CA VAL A 212 -19.71 -5.67 1.73
C VAL A 212 -19.47 -4.54 0.72
N PRO A 213 -20.17 -3.39 0.83
CA PRO A 213 -19.87 -2.21 0.02
C PRO A 213 -18.39 -1.83 0.11
N GLY A 214 -17.70 -1.75 -1.03
CA GLY A 214 -16.26 -1.50 -1.08
C GLY A 214 -15.38 -2.66 -0.61
N GLY A 215 -15.97 -3.84 -0.41
CA GLY A 215 -15.28 -5.13 -0.32
C GLY A 215 -14.55 -5.44 0.99
N VAL A 216 -14.37 -4.46 1.88
CA VAL A 216 -13.61 -4.60 3.12
C VAL A 216 -14.53 -4.51 4.33
N TYR A 217 -14.59 -5.59 5.12
CA TYR A 217 -15.39 -5.63 6.34
C TYR A 217 -14.59 -5.18 7.56
N GLU A 218 -13.36 -5.64 7.70
CA GLU A 218 -12.55 -5.32 8.88
C GLU A 218 -11.06 -5.31 8.58
N MET A 219 -10.35 -4.42 9.25
CA MET A 219 -8.90 -4.34 9.30
C MET A 219 -8.48 -4.25 10.76
N ALA A 220 -7.47 -5.01 11.15
CA ALA A 220 -6.91 -4.94 12.49
C ALA A 220 -5.38 -5.03 12.48
N ALA A 221 -4.77 -4.30 13.41
CA ALA A 221 -3.35 -4.34 13.73
C ALA A 221 -3.22 -4.60 15.22
N GLU A 222 -2.52 -5.67 15.58
CA GLU A 222 -2.44 -6.15 16.96
C GLU A 222 -0.99 -6.29 17.40
N GLU A 223 -0.70 -5.75 18.57
CA GLU A 223 0.53 -5.97 19.32
C GLU A 223 0.16 -6.62 20.65
N ALA A 224 0.62 -7.86 20.84
CA ALA A 224 0.31 -8.62 22.05
C ALA A 224 0.88 -7.92 23.30
N ALA A 225 0.25 -8.17 24.44
CA ALA A 225 0.81 -7.78 25.72
C ALA A 225 2.16 -8.47 25.94
N ASP A 226 3.09 -7.77 26.58
CA ASP A 226 4.31 -8.34 27.14
C ASP A 226 4.31 -8.16 28.66
N PRO A 227 3.82 -9.16 29.42
CA PRO A 227 3.82 -9.12 30.88
C PRO A 227 5.22 -9.02 31.50
N ALA A 228 6.26 -9.51 30.82
CA ALA A 228 7.62 -9.46 31.35
C ALA A 228 8.21 -8.04 31.29
N ALA A 229 7.83 -7.27 30.26
CA ALA A 229 8.16 -5.85 30.13
C ALA A 229 7.12 -4.91 30.77
N GLY A 230 6.01 -5.44 31.29
CA GLY A 230 4.89 -4.64 31.77
C GLY A 230 4.14 -3.87 30.68
N ALA A 231 4.29 -4.30 29.41
CA ALA A 231 3.69 -3.63 28.27
C ALA A 231 2.28 -4.21 27.99
N PRO A 232 1.22 -3.38 27.95
CA PRO A 232 -0.14 -3.84 27.69
C PRO A 232 -0.34 -4.20 26.21
N ALA A 233 -1.38 -4.97 25.92
CA ALA A 233 -1.79 -5.21 24.55
C ALA A 233 -2.28 -3.92 23.89
N PHE A 234 -2.00 -3.78 22.60
CA PHE A 234 -2.46 -2.68 21.77
C PHE A 234 -3.16 -3.26 20.55
N ILE A 235 -4.40 -2.84 20.32
CA ILE A 235 -5.22 -3.35 19.23
C ILE A 235 -5.88 -2.17 18.55
N GLU A 236 -5.68 -2.08 17.25
CA GLU A 236 -6.44 -1.18 16.39
C GLU A 236 -7.38 -2.01 15.54
N THR A 237 -8.63 -1.58 15.43
CA THR A 237 -9.61 -2.23 14.57
C THR A 237 -10.42 -1.19 13.84
N MET A 238 -10.62 -1.39 12.55
CA MET A 238 -11.47 -0.58 11.69
C MET A 238 -12.48 -1.51 11.03
N THR A 239 -13.74 -1.44 11.46
CA THR A 239 -14.83 -2.32 11.02
C THR A 239 -15.85 -1.53 10.23
N PHE A 240 -16.29 -2.05 9.09
CA PHE A 240 -17.34 -1.46 8.26
C PHE A 240 -18.65 -1.36 9.07
N ASP A 241 -19.23 -0.17 9.09
CA ASP A 241 -20.51 0.10 9.74
C ASP A 241 -21.64 0.12 8.69
N LYS A 242 -21.55 1.06 7.75
CA LYS A 242 -22.59 1.30 6.75
C LYS A 242 -22.06 2.12 5.57
N ALA A 243 -22.83 2.10 4.48
CA ALA A 243 -22.68 3.02 3.38
C ALA A 243 -23.79 4.07 3.43
N GLU A 244 -23.44 5.32 3.18
CA GLU A 244 -24.38 6.44 3.14
C GLU A 244 -24.19 7.23 1.85
N ALA A 245 -25.29 7.71 1.26
CA ALA A 245 -25.21 8.59 0.10
C ALA A 245 -24.34 9.81 0.43
N THR A 246 -23.33 10.09 -0.40
CA THR A 246 -22.52 11.29 -0.21
C THR A 246 -23.39 12.50 -0.50
N PRO A 247 -23.54 13.47 0.43
CA PRO A 247 -24.23 14.70 0.12
C PRO A 247 -23.56 15.33 -1.10
N ALA A 248 -24.33 15.60 -2.16
CA ALA A 248 -23.82 16.27 -3.34
C ALA A 248 -23.08 17.53 -2.90
N ILE A 249 -21.85 17.71 -3.36
CA ILE A 249 -21.13 18.97 -3.18
C ILE A 249 -22.02 20.04 -3.84
N ALA A 250 -22.68 20.86 -3.03
CA ALA A 250 -23.42 22.00 -3.55
C ALA A 250 -22.43 22.84 -4.36
N PRO A 251 -22.74 23.20 -5.63
CA PRO A 251 -21.85 24.05 -6.39
C PRO A 251 -21.58 25.30 -5.55
N ALA A 252 -20.30 25.64 -5.39
CA ALA A 252 -19.87 26.84 -4.69
C ALA A 252 -20.70 28.00 -5.25
N GLY A 253 -21.56 28.55 -4.40
CA GLY A 253 -22.53 29.55 -4.81
C GLY A 253 -21.80 30.66 -5.55
N GLU A 254 -22.29 30.97 -6.76
CA GLU A 254 -21.98 32.20 -7.46
C GLU A 254 -22.04 33.36 -6.46
N ALA A 255 -20.88 33.87 -6.08
CA ALA A 255 -20.80 35.15 -5.41
C ALA A 255 -21.23 36.21 -6.43
N LYS A 256 -22.45 36.71 -6.26
CA LYS A 256 -22.92 37.99 -6.81
C LYS A 256 -23.44 38.83 -5.64
N PRO A 257 -23.40 40.17 -5.69
CA PRO A 257 -23.27 41.03 -6.87
C PRO A 257 -21.89 41.64 -7.12
#